data_AF-A0AA35SXK8-F1
#
_entry.id   AF-A0AA35SXK8-F1
#
_cell.length_a   1.000
_cell.length_b   1.000
_cell.length_c   1.000
_cell.angle_alpha   90.00
_cell.angle_beta   90.00
_cell.angle_gamma   90.00
#
_symmetry.space_group_name_H-M   'P 1'
#
loop_
_entity.id
_entity.type
_entity.pdbx_description
1 polymer ?
#
loop_
_entity_poly.entity_id
_entity_poly.type
_entity_poly.pdbx_seq_one_letter_code
_entity_poly.pdbx_strand_id
1 'polypeptide(L)'
;MGNEGCYKTELRLDCSMRRRLSATVLLLLATTLALADSQVTTVDSRGIWSFSSTGVKEEREMSGPARAIVKKVLSVEQAEGVGARVRRSVGRPELRNLDPFLMLDEFKVTKPAGFPDHPHRGFETVTYMLKGSFKHEDFCGHRGTINPGDLQWMTAGRGIVHAEMPASQGENIGLQLWINLSQRDKMVEPQYQELLESEIPHVSGEGVHVAVIAGNSYGASSPVRTRTPTMYLDFKLDPGAHMTQPVTESIVV
;
A
#
# COMPACT_ATOMS: atom_id res chain seq x y z
N MET A 1 31.38 -18.59 -8.99
CA MET A 1 31.36 -17.30 -9.68
C MET A 1 29.96 -17.09 -10.21
N GLY A 2 29.21 -16.19 -9.58
CA GLY A 2 27.84 -15.81 -9.94
C GLY A 2 27.47 -14.67 -9.00
N ASN A 3 27.66 -13.43 -9.47
CA ASN A 3 27.38 -12.22 -8.71
C ASN A 3 25.86 -12.04 -8.63
N GLU A 4 25.26 -12.22 -7.46
CA GLU A 4 23.90 -11.76 -7.19
C GLU A 4 23.97 -10.26 -6.84
N GLY A 5 23.70 -9.42 -7.84
CA GLY A 5 23.59 -7.98 -7.69
C GLY A 5 22.18 -7.60 -7.26
N CYS A 6 22.06 -6.94 -6.11
CA CYS A 6 20.86 -6.20 -5.71
C CYS A 6 20.95 -4.81 -6.34
N TYR A 7 20.05 -4.51 -7.28
CA TYR A 7 20.03 -3.24 -8.02
C TYR A 7 18.86 -2.36 -7.57
N LYS A 8 19.03 -1.05 -7.72
CA LYS A 8 18.29 0.03 -7.05
C LYS A 8 17.72 0.96 -8.12
N THR A 9 16.69 1.77 -7.87
CA THR A 9 16.00 2.52 -8.96
C THR A 9 15.29 3.78 -8.41
N GLU A 10 15.47 4.94 -9.04
CA GLU A 10 15.03 6.31 -8.66
C GLU A 10 13.58 6.63 -9.13
N LEU A 11 12.88 7.61 -8.56
CA LEU A 11 11.59 8.07 -9.08
C LEU A 11 11.45 9.57 -8.77
N ARG A 12 11.57 10.44 -9.77
CA ARG A 12 11.43 11.89 -9.61
C ARG A 12 9.99 12.32 -9.81
N LEU A 13 9.35 12.81 -8.75
CA LEU A 13 8.09 13.53 -8.84
C LEU A 13 8.40 15.03 -8.96
N ASP A 14 8.08 15.64 -10.11
CA ASP A 14 8.18 17.08 -10.33
C ASP A 14 6.77 17.68 -10.38
N CYS A 15 6.47 18.56 -9.42
CA CYS A 15 5.18 19.25 -9.33
C CYS A 15 5.25 20.60 -10.03
N SER A 16 5.36 20.59 -11.36
CA SER A 16 5.15 21.77 -12.19
C SER A 16 3.65 21.96 -12.44
N MET A 17 2.89 22.43 -11.44
CA MET A 17 1.58 23.06 -11.68
C MET A 17 1.14 23.93 -10.50
N ARG A 18 1.22 25.26 -10.71
CA ARG A 18 0.66 26.28 -9.81
C ARG A 18 -0.87 26.12 -9.72
N ARG A 19 -1.37 25.59 -8.60
CA ARG A 19 -2.62 25.96 -7.91
C ARG A 19 -2.75 25.07 -6.66
N ARG A 20 -3.15 25.68 -5.54
CA ARG A 20 -3.36 25.05 -4.23
C ARG A 20 -4.37 23.89 -4.34
N LEU A 21 -3.87 22.67 -4.48
CA LEU A 21 -4.59 21.42 -4.22
C LEU A 21 -3.57 20.50 -3.55
N SER A 22 -3.91 19.94 -2.38
CA SER A 22 -3.19 18.81 -1.79
C SER A 22 -3.24 17.68 -2.82
N ALA A 23 -2.20 17.54 -3.63
CA ALA A 23 -2.10 16.42 -4.56
C ALA A 23 -1.62 15.21 -3.76
N THR A 24 -2.55 14.37 -3.31
CA THR A 24 -2.21 13.03 -2.83
C THR A 24 -1.72 12.24 -4.03
N VAL A 25 -0.39 12.07 -4.12
CA VAL A 25 0.22 11.17 -5.10
C VAL A 25 0.24 9.79 -4.46
N LEU A 26 -0.71 8.94 -4.83
CA LEU A 26 -0.70 7.54 -4.44
C LEU A 26 0.27 6.78 -5.34
N LEU A 27 1.36 6.28 -4.76
CA LEU A 27 2.30 5.40 -5.44
C LEU A 27 2.02 3.95 -5.03
N LEU A 28 1.43 3.18 -5.93
CA LEU A 28 1.24 1.74 -5.76
C LEU A 28 2.37 0.99 -6.45
N LEU A 29 3.14 0.25 -5.66
CA LEU A 29 4.24 -0.55 -6.14
C LEU A 29 4.16 -1.93 -5.53
N ALA A 30 4.11 -2.93 -6.40
CA ALA A 30 4.13 -4.31 -5.98
C ALA A 30 5.52 -4.90 -6.13
N THR A 31 5.92 -5.64 -5.11
CA THR A 31 7.20 -6.29 -5.06
C THR A 31 6.96 -7.74 -4.65
N THR A 32 7.64 -8.68 -5.29
CA THR A 32 7.64 -10.09 -4.90
C THR A 32 9.02 -10.36 -4.32
N LEU A 33 9.12 -10.46 -2.99
CA LEU A 33 10.35 -10.90 -2.31
C LEU A 33 10.21 -12.36 -1.86
N ALA A 34 11.14 -13.20 -2.30
CA ALA A 34 11.45 -14.45 -1.62
C ALA A 34 12.35 -14.14 -0.41
N LEU A 35 11.97 -14.60 0.77
CA LEU A 35 12.80 -14.51 1.98
C LEU A 35 13.92 -15.54 1.92
N ALA A 36 15.17 -15.09 2.02
CA ALA A 36 16.30 -15.94 2.38
C ALA A 36 17.00 -15.30 3.59
N ASP A 37 16.76 -15.87 4.77
CA ASP A 37 17.59 -15.62 5.95
C ASP A 37 18.93 -16.34 5.77
N SER A 38 20.03 -15.65 6.01
CA SER A 38 21.34 -16.31 6.16
C SER A 38 22.11 -15.66 7.31
N GLN A 39 22.05 -16.30 8.49
CA GLN A 39 23.06 -16.13 9.53
C GLN A 39 24.23 -17.07 9.22
N VAL A 40 25.44 -16.52 9.06
CA VAL A 40 26.66 -17.32 8.88
C VAL A 40 27.28 -17.58 10.24
N THR A 41 27.29 -18.84 10.66
CA THR A 41 28.05 -19.35 11.79
C THR A 41 29.31 -20.02 11.26
N THR A 42 30.48 -19.67 11.80
CA THR A 42 31.72 -20.42 11.55
C THR A 42 32.31 -20.89 12.88
N VAL A 43 32.78 -22.13 12.90
CA VAL A 43 33.38 -22.80 14.06
C VAL A 43 34.85 -23.02 13.74
N ASP A 44 35.75 -22.56 14.62
CA ASP A 44 37.18 -22.86 14.48
C ASP A 44 37.51 -24.26 15.04
N SER A 45 38.70 -24.77 14.71
CA SER A 45 39.16 -26.12 15.08
C SER A 45 39.39 -26.34 16.59
N ARG A 46 39.02 -25.38 17.45
CA ARG A 46 39.08 -25.47 18.91
C ARG A 46 37.72 -25.29 19.59
N GLY A 47 36.63 -25.15 18.83
CA GLY A 47 35.26 -25.21 19.34
C GLY A 47 34.81 -23.98 20.14
N ILE A 48 35.43 -22.82 19.95
CA ILE A 48 35.06 -21.58 20.64
C ILE A 48 34.14 -20.73 19.76
N TRP A 49 33.00 -20.31 20.31
CA TRP A 49 32.05 -19.41 19.68
C TRP A 49 32.51 -17.96 19.85
N SER A 50 32.70 -17.23 18.76
CA SER A 50 32.98 -15.79 18.80
C SER A 50 32.01 -15.01 17.92
N PHE A 51 31.35 -14.01 18.49
CA PHE A 51 30.56 -13.02 17.77
C PHE A 51 31.43 -11.78 17.55
N SER A 52 31.76 -11.47 16.30
CA SER A 52 32.44 -10.21 15.96
C SER A 52 31.46 -9.24 15.32
N SER A 53 31.15 -8.13 16.00
CA SER A 53 30.57 -6.94 15.37
C SER A 53 31.72 -6.00 14.95
N THR A 54 32.36 -6.31 13.83
CA THR A 54 33.30 -5.38 13.20
C THR A 54 32.79 -5.01 11.82
N GLY A 55 32.38 -3.77 11.67
CA GLY A 55 31.97 -3.20 10.40
C GLY A 55 31.10 -1.99 10.63
N VAL A 56 31.71 -0.81 10.62
CA VAL A 56 31.04 0.42 10.18
C VAL A 56 30.32 0.03 8.89
N LYS A 57 28.98 -0.06 8.92
CA LYS A 57 28.20 -0.22 7.70
C LYS A 57 28.34 1.10 6.97
N GLU A 58 29.30 1.16 6.04
CA GLU A 58 29.20 2.07 4.91
C GLU A 58 27.77 1.94 4.39
N GLU A 59 27.00 3.02 4.52
CA GLU A 59 25.75 3.19 3.82
C GLU A 59 26.07 3.08 2.33
N ARG A 60 25.94 1.86 1.78
CA ARG A 60 26.09 1.62 0.35
C ARG A 60 25.06 2.47 -0.36
N GLU A 61 25.51 3.59 -0.91
CA GLU A 61 24.71 4.55 -1.63
C GLU A 61 23.79 3.81 -2.61
N MET A 62 22.49 4.04 -2.44
CA MET A 62 21.45 3.22 -3.05
C MET A 62 21.05 3.71 -4.45
N SER A 63 21.99 3.87 -5.39
CA SER A 63 21.69 4.42 -6.72
C SER A 63 21.49 3.34 -7.79
N GLY A 64 20.33 3.34 -8.43
CA GLY A 64 20.22 2.90 -9.81
C GLY A 64 19.11 3.68 -10.51
N PRO A 65 18.80 3.37 -11.77
CA PRO A 65 18.26 4.36 -12.72
C PRO A 65 16.89 4.89 -12.29
N ALA A 66 16.49 6.10 -12.67
CA ALA A 66 15.11 6.54 -12.45
C ALA A 66 14.10 5.70 -13.24
N ARG A 67 13.01 5.25 -12.60
CA ARG A 67 11.81 4.76 -13.27
C ARG A 67 11.13 5.93 -13.95
N ALA A 68 11.04 5.88 -15.27
CA ALA A 68 10.21 6.79 -16.05
C ALA A 68 8.73 6.38 -15.96
N ILE A 69 7.83 7.36 -16.07
CA ILE A 69 6.39 7.08 -16.21
C ILE A 69 6.17 6.46 -17.60
N VAL A 70 5.87 5.16 -17.62
CA VAL A 70 5.61 4.42 -18.88
C VAL A 70 4.19 4.60 -19.40
N LYS A 71 3.24 4.90 -18.51
CA LYS A 71 1.82 5.06 -18.86
C LYS A 71 1.12 5.98 -17.88
N LYS A 72 0.25 6.85 -18.40
CA LYS A 72 -0.68 7.67 -17.61
C LYS A 72 -2.10 7.22 -17.93
N VAL A 73 -2.90 6.96 -16.90
CA VAL A 73 -4.29 6.54 -17.05
C VAL A 73 -5.14 7.47 -16.21
N LEU A 74 -6.07 8.17 -16.87
CA LEU A 74 -7.04 9.00 -16.16
C LEU A 74 -8.10 8.11 -15.53
N SER A 75 -8.30 8.26 -14.22
CA SER A 75 -9.40 7.61 -13.51
C SER A 75 -10.75 8.13 -14.01
N VAL A 76 -11.70 7.25 -14.31
CA VAL A 76 -13.03 7.64 -14.79
C VAL A 76 -14.07 7.25 -13.76
N GLU A 77 -15.05 8.12 -13.61
CA GLU A 77 -16.14 7.94 -12.68
C GLU A 77 -17.15 6.88 -13.17
N GLN A 78 -17.54 5.97 -12.30
CA GLN A 78 -18.53 4.93 -12.55
C GLN A 78 -19.42 4.71 -11.32
N ALA A 79 -20.60 4.12 -11.55
CA ALA A 79 -21.49 3.70 -10.48
C ALA A 79 -21.04 2.35 -9.91
N GLU A 80 -21.09 2.22 -8.60
CA GLU A 80 -20.83 0.98 -7.85
C GLU A 80 -21.78 0.91 -6.65
N GLY A 81 -21.92 -0.27 -6.04
CA GLY A 81 -22.78 -0.46 -4.87
C GLY A 81 -24.21 0.04 -5.10
N VAL A 82 -24.74 0.77 -4.12
CA VAL A 82 -26.06 1.41 -4.21
C VAL A 82 -25.88 2.92 -4.14
N GLY A 83 -26.04 3.59 -5.28
CA GLY A 83 -25.96 5.05 -5.40
C GLY A 83 -24.56 5.63 -5.21
N ALA A 84 -23.52 4.81 -5.05
CA ALA A 84 -22.15 5.26 -4.85
C ALA A 84 -21.47 5.56 -6.19
N ARG A 85 -20.51 6.48 -6.16
CA ARG A 85 -19.67 6.86 -7.30
C ARG A 85 -18.21 6.68 -6.91
N VAL A 86 -17.46 6.04 -7.81
CA VAL A 86 -16.01 5.83 -7.66
C VAL A 86 -15.31 6.26 -8.92
N ARG A 87 -14.07 6.71 -8.80
CA ARG A 87 -13.16 6.95 -9.92
C ARG A 87 -12.18 5.79 -10.00
N ARG A 88 -12.37 4.90 -10.99
CA ARG A 88 -11.53 3.71 -11.15
C ARG A 88 -10.32 4.00 -12.02
N SER A 89 -9.16 3.54 -11.58
CA SER A 89 -7.90 3.54 -12.34
C SER A 89 -7.51 2.11 -12.73
N VAL A 90 -6.83 1.37 -11.85
CA VAL A 90 -6.51 -0.06 -12.02
C VAL A 90 -7.81 -0.87 -12.10
N GLY A 91 -7.85 -1.89 -12.95
CA GLY A 91 -9.03 -2.73 -13.20
C GLY A 91 -9.90 -2.25 -14.36
N ARG A 92 -9.66 -1.05 -14.89
CA ARG A 92 -10.25 -0.59 -16.15
C ARG A 92 -9.61 -1.24 -17.38
N PRO A 93 -10.30 -1.32 -18.53
CA PRO A 93 -9.75 -1.88 -19.78
C PRO A 93 -8.34 -1.40 -20.13
N GLU A 94 -8.04 -0.13 -19.85
CA GLU A 94 -6.76 0.50 -20.12
C GLU A 94 -5.63 0.04 -19.18
N LEU A 95 -5.94 -0.52 -18.00
CA LEU A 95 -4.98 -0.94 -16.97
C LEU A 95 -5.48 -2.17 -16.19
N ARG A 96 -5.90 -3.22 -16.91
CA ARG A 96 -6.36 -4.48 -16.27
C ARG A 96 -5.25 -5.35 -15.72
N ASN A 97 -4.06 -5.27 -16.31
CA ASN A 97 -2.96 -6.19 -16.04
C ASN A 97 -1.85 -5.50 -15.24
N LEU A 98 -2.16 -5.06 -14.02
CA LEU A 98 -1.18 -4.52 -13.09
C LEU A 98 -1.02 -5.46 -11.89
N ASP A 99 -0.82 -6.76 -12.16
CA ASP A 99 -0.61 -7.78 -11.12
C ASP A 99 0.49 -7.33 -10.15
N PRO A 100 0.26 -7.45 -8.83
CA PRO A 100 -0.85 -8.01 -8.07
C PRO A 100 -2.01 -7.05 -7.78
N PHE A 101 -2.03 -5.83 -8.29
CA PHE A 101 -3.12 -4.90 -8.06
C PHE A 101 -4.28 -5.19 -9.02
N LEU A 102 -5.43 -5.53 -8.45
CA LEU A 102 -6.63 -5.90 -9.20
C LEU A 102 -7.52 -4.68 -9.50
N MET A 103 -7.57 -3.73 -8.56
CA MET A 103 -8.44 -2.56 -8.63
C MET A 103 -7.89 -1.44 -7.74
N LEU A 104 -8.03 -0.19 -8.20
CA LEU A 104 -7.85 0.99 -7.37
C LEU A 104 -8.97 1.99 -7.68
N ASP A 105 -9.78 2.28 -6.67
CA ASP A 105 -10.87 3.24 -6.70
C ASP A 105 -10.60 4.38 -5.72
N GLU A 106 -10.81 5.62 -6.17
CA GLU A 106 -11.10 6.74 -5.27
C GLU A 106 -12.63 6.84 -5.15
N PHE A 107 -13.17 6.60 -3.96
CA PHE A 107 -14.60 6.74 -3.72
C PHE A 107 -14.92 8.10 -3.13
N LYS A 108 -16.08 8.64 -3.51
CA LYS A 108 -16.66 9.85 -2.92
C LYS A 108 -18.14 9.62 -2.72
N VAL A 109 -18.53 9.30 -1.49
CA VAL A 109 -19.87 8.77 -1.17
C VAL A 109 -20.52 9.57 -0.04
N THR A 110 -21.82 9.82 -0.18
CA THR A 110 -22.67 10.52 0.77
C THR A 110 -23.87 9.64 1.12
N LYS A 111 -24.36 9.68 2.37
CA LYS A 111 -25.59 8.96 2.75
C LYS A 111 -26.78 9.35 1.84
N PRO A 112 -27.71 8.42 1.52
CA PRO A 112 -27.77 7.03 1.98
C PRO A 112 -27.00 6.03 1.07
N ALA A 113 -26.21 6.51 0.10
CA ALA A 113 -25.44 5.65 -0.79
C ALA A 113 -24.32 4.91 -0.03
N GLY A 114 -23.86 3.79 -0.59
CA GLY A 114 -22.78 2.99 -0.01
C GLY A 114 -22.60 1.66 -0.72
N PHE A 115 -21.85 0.76 -0.08
CA PHE A 115 -21.61 -0.60 -0.55
C PHE A 115 -22.28 -1.56 0.44
N PRO A 116 -23.57 -1.90 0.26
CA PRO A 116 -24.25 -2.84 1.15
C PRO A 116 -23.66 -4.25 1.01
N ASP A 117 -24.19 -5.23 1.74
CA ASP A 117 -23.75 -6.62 1.79
C ASP A 117 -23.26 -7.14 0.43
N HIS A 118 -21.96 -7.41 0.35
CA HIS A 118 -21.31 -7.95 -0.85
C HIS A 118 -20.15 -8.89 -0.49
N PRO A 119 -19.88 -9.92 -1.33
CA PRO A 119 -18.84 -10.91 -1.05
C PRO A 119 -17.47 -10.53 -1.63
N HIS A 120 -16.40 -10.98 -0.97
CA HIS A 120 -15.03 -11.03 -1.50
C HIS A 120 -14.40 -12.40 -1.28
N ARG A 121 -13.48 -12.82 -2.16
CA ARG A 121 -12.72 -14.08 -2.03
C ARG A 121 -11.41 -14.04 -2.82
N GLY A 122 -10.33 -14.55 -2.25
CA GLY A 122 -9.07 -14.83 -2.94
C GLY A 122 -8.15 -13.64 -3.17
N PHE A 123 -8.42 -12.50 -2.53
CA PHE A 123 -7.61 -11.28 -2.56
C PHE A 123 -7.77 -10.51 -1.23
N GLU A 124 -7.05 -9.40 -1.09
CA GLU A 124 -7.15 -8.47 0.02
C GLU A 124 -7.78 -7.15 -0.45
N THR A 125 -8.55 -6.50 0.42
CA THR A 125 -9.06 -5.15 0.19
C THR A 125 -8.44 -4.20 1.22
N VAL A 126 -7.92 -3.08 0.76
CA VAL A 126 -7.29 -2.06 1.60
C VAL A 126 -8.09 -0.77 1.47
N THR A 127 -8.71 -0.35 2.57
CA THR A 127 -9.49 0.89 2.68
C THR A 127 -8.66 1.92 3.45
N TYR A 128 -8.32 3.04 2.81
CA TYR A 128 -7.63 4.18 3.45
C TYR A 128 -8.47 5.45 3.32
N MET A 129 -8.84 6.04 4.45
CA MET A 129 -9.80 7.15 4.50
C MET A 129 -9.10 8.51 4.43
N LEU A 130 -9.55 9.39 3.53
CA LEU A 130 -9.00 10.75 3.36
C LEU A 130 -9.85 11.82 4.05
N LYS A 131 -11.18 11.64 4.07
CA LYS A 131 -12.15 12.59 4.64
C LYS A 131 -13.45 11.88 5.00
N GLY A 132 -14.12 12.33 6.06
CA GLY A 132 -15.35 11.69 6.54
C GLY A 132 -15.05 10.36 7.20
N SER A 133 -15.99 9.43 7.23
CA SER A 133 -15.76 8.11 7.82
C SER A 133 -16.69 7.05 7.22
N PHE A 134 -16.26 5.79 7.27
CA PHE A 134 -17.03 4.64 6.84
C PHE A 134 -17.24 3.68 8.01
N LYS A 135 -18.44 3.12 8.13
CA LYS A 135 -18.72 1.97 8.99
C LYS A 135 -18.60 0.72 8.15
N HIS A 136 -18.02 -0.32 8.72
CA HIS A 136 -18.05 -1.66 8.15
C HIS A 136 -18.66 -2.64 9.15
N GLU A 137 -19.33 -3.67 8.63
CA GLU A 137 -19.86 -4.80 9.39
C GLU A 137 -19.82 -6.06 8.52
N ASP A 138 -19.31 -7.16 9.04
CA ASP A 138 -19.24 -8.44 8.36
C ASP A 138 -20.28 -9.45 8.88
N PHE A 139 -20.48 -10.53 8.12
CA PHE A 139 -21.37 -11.64 8.47
C PHE A 139 -21.00 -12.43 9.74
N CYS A 140 -19.79 -12.23 10.28
CA CYS A 140 -19.34 -12.81 11.54
C CYS A 140 -19.53 -11.84 12.73
N GLY A 141 -20.04 -10.63 12.48
CA GLY A 141 -20.28 -9.59 13.47
C GLY A 141 -19.08 -8.70 13.78
N HIS A 142 -17.97 -8.83 13.06
CA HIS A 142 -16.85 -7.87 13.15
C HIS A 142 -17.28 -6.56 12.53
N ARG A 143 -17.05 -5.45 13.24
CA ARG A 143 -17.49 -4.13 12.82
C ARG A 143 -16.66 -3.02 13.44
N GLY A 144 -16.62 -1.89 12.75
CA GLY A 144 -15.84 -0.74 13.15
C GLY A 144 -16.18 0.50 12.37
N THR A 145 -15.47 1.59 12.64
CA THR A 145 -15.56 2.84 11.89
C THR A 145 -14.16 3.28 11.50
N ILE A 146 -13.95 3.48 10.20
CA ILE A 146 -12.69 3.94 9.61
C ILE A 146 -12.81 5.46 9.44
N ASN A 147 -12.05 6.24 10.22
CA ASN A 147 -12.05 7.70 10.23
C ASN A 147 -10.93 8.26 9.33
N PRO A 148 -10.83 9.59 9.10
CA PRO A 148 -9.78 10.14 8.26
C PRO A 148 -8.39 9.76 8.78
N GLY A 149 -7.55 9.24 7.89
CA GLY A 149 -6.22 8.74 8.19
C GLY A 149 -6.19 7.28 8.67
N ASP A 150 -7.32 6.70 9.04
CA ASP A 150 -7.38 5.29 9.46
C ASP A 150 -7.23 4.35 8.25
N LEU A 151 -6.76 3.14 8.54
CA LEU A 151 -6.53 2.06 7.60
C LEU A 151 -7.29 0.81 8.01
N GLN A 152 -7.95 0.17 7.05
CA GLN A 152 -8.36 -1.23 7.16
C GLN A 152 -7.70 -2.05 6.05
N TRP A 153 -6.94 -3.07 6.43
CA TRP A 153 -6.37 -4.06 5.52
C TRP A 153 -7.05 -5.40 5.78
N MET A 154 -8.03 -5.74 4.92
CA MET A 154 -8.82 -6.95 5.04
C MET A 154 -8.31 -8.02 4.07
N THR A 155 -7.81 -9.13 4.61
CA THR A 155 -7.58 -10.36 3.86
C THR A 155 -8.90 -11.11 3.74
N ALA A 156 -9.51 -11.17 2.54
CA ALA A 156 -10.77 -11.90 2.36
C ALA A 156 -10.58 -13.43 2.36
N GLY A 157 -9.42 -13.90 1.89
CA GLY A 157 -9.06 -15.33 1.89
C GLY A 157 -10.16 -16.21 1.28
N ARG A 158 -10.59 -17.25 2.00
CA ARG A 158 -11.62 -18.19 1.52
C ARG A 158 -13.01 -17.58 1.31
N GLY A 159 -13.29 -16.41 1.86
CA GLY A 159 -14.56 -15.72 1.67
C GLY A 159 -14.97 -14.86 2.85
N ILE A 160 -15.48 -13.66 2.55
CA ILE A 160 -16.15 -12.77 3.51
C ILE A 160 -17.36 -12.12 2.83
N VAL A 161 -18.40 -11.83 3.61
CA VAL A 161 -19.51 -10.96 3.20
C VAL A 161 -19.55 -9.80 4.16
N HIS A 162 -19.54 -8.58 3.65
CA HIS A 162 -19.52 -7.37 4.47
C HIS A 162 -20.26 -6.21 3.80
N ALA A 163 -20.54 -5.17 4.59
CA ALA A 163 -21.06 -3.89 4.11
C ALA A 163 -20.09 -2.77 4.50
N GLU A 164 -19.96 -1.76 3.65
CA GLU A 164 -19.14 -0.57 3.84
C GLU A 164 -19.99 0.68 3.53
N MET A 165 -20.42 1.38 4.57
CA MET A 165 -21.41 2.44 4.48
C MET A 165 -20.87 3.75 5.07
N PRO A 166 -21.12 4.92 4.45
CA PRO A 166 -20.78 6.21 5.03
C PRO A 166 -21.29 6.35 6.48
N ALA A 167 -20.39 6.72 7.40
CA ALA A 167 -20.69 6.92 8.81
C ALA A 167 -20.98 8.39 9.13
N SER A 168 -20.22 9.31 8.53
CA SER A 168 -20.38 10.75 8.72
C SER A 168 -21.42 11.38 7.78
N GLN A 169 -21.82 12.62 8.06
CA GLN A 169 -22.65 13.43 7.17
C GLN A 169 -21.79 14.13 6.11
N GLY A 170 -22.37 14.41 4.94
CA GLY A 170 -21.63 15.01 3.83
C GLY A 170 -20.74 13.99 3.11
N GLU A 171 -19.67 14.48 2.50
CA GLU A 171 -18.79 13.70 1.62
C GLU A 171 -17.80 12.84 2.43
N ASN A 172 -17.76 11.56 2.10
CA ASN A 172 -16.81 10.59 2.63
C ASN A 172 -15.91 10.15 1.47
N ILE A 173 -14.62 10.41 1.60
CA ILE A 173 -13.63 10.23 0.54
C ILE A 173 -12.54 9.29 1.04
N GLY A 174 -12.23 8.28 0.26
CA GLY A 174 -11.19 7.32 0.57
C GLY A 174 -10.74 6.55 -0.67
N LEU A 175 -9.77 5.69 -0.46
CA LEU A 175 -9.14 4.87 -1.49
C LEU A 175 -9.40 3.40 -1.17
N GLN A 176 -9.85 2.64 -2.17
CA GLN A 176 -10.01 1.20 -2.10
C GLN A 176 -9.00 0.55 -3.05
N LEU A 177 -8.07 -0.24 -2.51
CA LEU A 177 -7.13 -1.02 -3.30
C LEU A 177 -7.42 -2.51 -3.12
N TRP A 178 -7.47 -3.26 -4.23
CA TRP A 178 -7.53 -4.72 -4.18
C TRP A 178 -6.18 -5.33 -4.56
N ILE A 179 -5.66 -6.20 -3.71
CA ILE A 179 -4.37 -6.85 -3.86
C ILE A 179 -4.57 -8.36 -3.98
N ASN A 180 -4.17 -8.92 -5.11
CA ASN A 180 -4.22 -10.34 -5.40
C ASN A 180 -3.43 -11.14 -4.36
N LEU A 181 -4.01 -12.22 -3.86
CA LEU A 181 -3.27 -13.19 -3.04
C LEU A 181 -2.62 -14.26 -3.92
N SER A 182 -1.46 -14.75 -3.51
CA SER A 182 -0.82 -15.91 -4.12
C SER A 182 -1.75 -17.14 -4.07
N GLN A 183 -1.54 -18.13 -4.95
CA GLN A 183 -2.39 -19.33 -5.02
C GLN A 183 -2.53 -20.03 -3.67
N ARG A 184 -1.43 -20.15 -2.91
CA ARG A 184 -1.43 -20.79 -1.57
C ARG A 184 -2.24 -20.01 -0.53
N ASP A 185 -2.36 -18.69 -0.70
CA ASP A 185 -2.99 -17.80 0.28
C ASP A 185 -4.47 -17.52 -0.04
N LYS A 186 -4.96 -17.89 -1.23
CA LYS A 186 -6.36 -17.60 -1.64
C LYS A 186 -7.43 -18.24 -0.77
N MET A 187 -7.09 -19.24 0.04
CA MET A 187 -8.04 -20.03 0.85
C MET A 187 -7.78 -19.93 2.37
N VAL A 188 -6.95 -18.98 2.81
CA VAL A 188 -6.73 -18.74 4.24
C VAL A 188 -8.01 -18.21 4.92
N GLU A 189 -8.05 -18.32 6.24
CA GLU A 189 -9.04 -17.62 7.08
C GLU A 189 -9.06 -16.11 6.77
N PRO A 190 -10.25 -15.46 6.71
CA PRO A 190 -10.31 -14.01 6.64
C PRO A 190 -9.60 -13.36 7.84
N GLN A 191 -8.95 -12.23 7.63
CA GLN A 191 -8.25 -11.49 8.68
C GLN A 191 -8.35 -9.99 8.45
N TYR A 192 -8.42 -9.22 9.54
CA TYR A 192 -8.30 -7.77 9.53
C TYR A 192 -6.97 -7.32 10.16
N GLN A 193 -6.37 -6.28 9.59
CA GLN A 193 -5.40 -5.41 10.26
C GLN A 193 -5.96 -3.98 10.16
N GLU A 194 -6.37 -3.43 11.29
CA GLU A 194 -6.97 -2.10 11.39
C GLU A 194 -6.01 -1.22 12.19
N LEU A 195 -5.66 -0.07 11.63
CA LEU A 195 -4.79 0.91 12.27
C LEU A 195 -5.50 2.26 12.29
N LEU A 196 -5.49 2.89 13.45
CA LEU A 196 -5.83 4.30 13.59
C LEU A 196 -4.75 5.16 12.93
N GLU A 197 -5.10 6.38 12.52
CA GLU A 197 -4.14 7.35 11.97
C GLU A 197 -2.89 7.49 12.86
N SER A 198 -3.08 7.53 14.19
CA SER A 198 -1.98 7.65 15.17
C SER A 198 -1.02 6.47 15.21
N GLU A 199 -1.43 5.32 14.67
CA GLU A 199 -0.63 4.08 14.61
C GLU A 199 0.10 3.93 13.26
N ILE A 200 -0.25 4.76 12.27
CA ILE A 200 0.44 4.82 10.99
C ILE A 200 1.67 5.71 11.14
N PRO A 201 2.88 5.26 10.74
CA PRO A 201 4.06 6.11 10.80
C PRO A 201 3.93 7.30 9.85
N HIS A 202 3.96 8.51 10.41
CA HIS A 202 4.05 9.75 9.66
C HIS A 202 5.47 10.31 9.77
N VAL A 203 6.13 10.47 8.63
CA VAL A 203 7.50 11.01 8.54
C VAL A 203 7.50 12.24 7.66
N SER A 204 8.37 13.20 7.99
CA SER A 204 8.46 14.46 7.25
C SER A 204 9.90 14.97 7.21
N GLY A 205 10.30 15.56 6.09
CA GLY A 205 11.61 16.15 5.91
C GLY A 205 11.71 16.85 4.56
N GLU A 206 12.41 17.99 4.51
CA GLU A 206 12.68 18.74 3.26
C GLU A 206 11.41 19.10 2.45
N GLY A 207 10.31 19.40 3.16
CA GLY A 207 9.01 19.72 2.53
C GLY A 207 8.27 18.50 1.97
N VAL A 208 8.72 17.28 2.28
CA VAL A 208 8.03 16.03 1.94
C VAL A 208 7.40 15.45 3.20
N HIS A 209 6.13 15.06 3.11
CA HIS A 209 5.37 14.40 4.16
C HIS A 209 4.86 13.06 3.64
N VAL A 210 5.04 12.01 4.43
CA VAL A 210 4.68 10.63 4.06
C VAL A 210 3.92 9.96 5.18
N ALA A 211 2.74 9.40 4.89
CA ALA A 211 2.15 8.36 5.72
C ALA A 211 2.57 6.99 5.17
N VAL A 212 3.24 6.18 5.99
CA VAL A 212 3.76 4.86 5.59
C VAL A 212 2.69 3.80 5.85
N ILE A 213 1.74 3.66 4.93
CA ILE A 213 0.61 2.73 5.04
C ILE A 213 1.11 1.28 5.02
N ALA A 214 1.98 0.92 4.07
CA ALA A 214 2.67 -0.36 4.02
C ALA A 214 4.07 -0.24 3.42
N GLY A 215 5.01 -1.05 3.91
CA GLY A 215 6.41 -1.02 3.49
C GLY A 215 7.23 -0.01 4.29
N ASN A 216 8.19 0.64 3.63
CA ASN A 216 9.16 1.52 4.28
C ASN A 216 9.37 2.82 3.47
N SER A 217 9.48 3.94 4.17
CA SER A 217 9.88 5.23 3.58
C SER A 217 10.51 6.11 4.64
N TYR A 218 11.51 6.92 4.25
CA TYR A 218 12.14 7.91 5.14
C TYR A 218 12.63 7.32 6.48
N GLY A 219 13.14 6.08 6.45
CA GLY A 219 13.62 5.38 7.65
C GLY A 219 12.52 4.83 8.57
N ALA A 220 11.24 5.07 8.27
CA ALA A 220 10.11 4.47 8.98
C ALA A 220 9.56 3.23 8.28
N SER A 221 9.02 2.32 9.08
CA SER A 221 8.45 1.04 8.67
C SER A 221 7.02 0.91 9.16
N SER A 222 6.10 0.55 8.27
CA SER A 222 4.71 0.25 8.65
C SER A 222 4.64 -1.05 9.49
N PRO A 223 3.77 -1.12 10.50
CA PRO A 223 3.50 -2.38 11.22
C PRO A 223 2.63 -3.36 10.42
N VAL A 224 2.04 -2.93 9.29
CA VAL A 224 1.19 -3.78 8.45
C VAL A 224 1.97 -4.95 7.86
N ARG A 225 1.46 -6.16 8.06
CA ARG A 225 1.99 -7.38 7.45
C ARG A 225 1.33 -7.59 6.10
N THR A 226 2.13 -7.66 5.04
CA THR A 226 1.65 -7.85 3.68
C THR A 226 1.88 -9.30 3.22
N ARG A 227 0.81 -10.01 2.85
CA ARG A 227 0.89 -11.39 2.33
C ARG A 227 1.47 -11.41 0.92
N THR A 228 1.00 -10.48 0.10
CA THR A 228 1.62 -10.10 -1.16
C THR A 228 2.45 -8.85 -0.91
N PRO A 229 3.79 -8.90 -1.05
CA PRO A 229 4.61 -7.78 -0.63
C PRO A 229 4.25 -6.50 -1.38
N THR A 230 3.91 -5.47 -0.60
CA THR A 230 3.28 -4.25 -1.11
C THR A 230 3.88 -3.05 -0.42
N MET A 231 4.21 -2.03 -1.21
CA MET A 231 4.53 -0.69 -0.72
C MET A 231 3.35 0.24 -1.03
N TYR A 232 2.82 0.88 0.00
CA TYR A 232 1.70 1.81 -0.07
C TYR A 232 2.09 3.05 0.74
N LEU A 233 2.22 4.18 0.06
CA LEU A 233 2.64 5.45 0.66
C LEU A 233 1.67 6.58 0.25
N ASP A 234 1.26 7.40 1.21
CA ASP A 234 0.51 8.64 0.96
C ASP A 234 1.48 9.83 1.08
N PHE A 235 1.81 10.43 -0.06
CA PHE A 235 2.72 11.58 -0.15
C PHE A 235 1.97 12.90 -0.23
N LYS A 236 2.46 13.88 0.53
CA LYS A 236 2.19 15.32 0.33
C LYS A 236 3.52 16.03 0.18
N LEU A 237 3.67 16.83 -0.88
CA LEU A 237 4.89 17.58 -1.17
C LEU A 237 4.59 19.08 -1.16
N ASP A 238 5.42 19.84 -0.44
CA ASP A 238 5.46 21.29 -0.51
C ASP A 238 5.95 21.76 -1.90
N PRO A 239 5.61 23.00 -2.32
CA PRO A 239 6.08 23.54 -3.58
C PRO A 239 7.61 23.52 -3.69
N GLY A 240 8.13 22.81 -4.70
CA GLY A 240 9.56 22.68 -4.95
C GLY A 240 10.26 21.59 -4.12
N ALA A 241 9.53 20.86 -3.27
CA ALA A 241 10.07 19.68 -2.60
C ALA A 241 10.29 18.54 -3.60
N HIS A 242 11.36 17.78 -3.39
CA HIS A 242 11.71 16.62 -4.19
C HIS A 242 12.09 15.46 -3.28
N MET A 243 11.85 14.25 -3.77
CA MET A 243 12.09 13.01 -3.03
C MET A 243 12.55 11.93 -4.00
N THR A 244 13.39 11.03 -3.51
CA THR A 244 13.69 9.76 -4.17
C THR A 244 13.25 8.62 -3.27
N GLN A 245 12.24 7.87 -3.69
CA GLN A 245 11.77 6.69 -2.96
C GLN A 245 12.45 5.44 -3.55
N PRO A 246 13.21 4.68 -2.75
CA PRO A 246 13.67 3.36 -3.16
C PRO A 246 12.48 2.42 -3.36
N VAL A 247 12.48 1.72 -4.48
CA VAL A 247 11.45 0.74 -4.83
C VAL A 247 12.15 -0.57 -5.13
N THR A 248 11.66 -1.69 -4.59
CA THR A 248 12.29 -2.97 -4.90
C THR A 248 12.06 -3.31 -6.38
N GLU A 249 13.06 -3.92 -7.01
CA GLU A 249 12.85 -4.56 -8.30
C GLU A 249 11.82 -5.68 -8.15
N SER A 250 10.87 -5.71 -9.07
CA SER A 250 9.91 -6.80 -9.16
C SER A 250 10.64 -7.97 -9.84
N ILE A 251 10.78 -9.10 -9.13
CA ILE A 251 11.18 -10.35 -9.81
C ILE A 251 9.97 -10.76 -10.64
N VAL A 252 10.09 -10.62 -11.96
CA VAL A 252 9.17 -11.25 -12.90
C VAL A 252 9.39 -12.76 -12.74
N VAL A 253 8.44 -13.44 -12.08
CA VAL A 253 8.40 -14.91 -12.02
C VAL A 253 7.64 -15.43 -13.23
#